data_AF-A0A4D5RU50-F1
#
_entry.id   AF-A0A4D5RU50-F1
#
_cell.length_a   1.000
_cell.length_b   1.000
_cell.length_c   1.000
_cell.angle_alpha   90.00
_cell.angle_beta   90.00
_cell.angle_gamma   90.00
#
_symmetry.space_group_name_H-M   'P 1'
#
loop_
_entity.id
_entity.type
_entity.pdbx_description
1 polymer ?
#
loop_
_entity_poly.entity_id
_entity_poly.type
_entity_poly.pdbx_seq_one_letter_code
_entity_poly.pdbx_strand_id
1 'polypeptide(L)'
;MLQMVLQLLGGSDAPTLLQLLRLCHTCLANRESLPLWLAAIRGADSCLPHITFILGNSINEELLKVCFQVLDCVVDEDPSLCSYCVNEEFVTAVFAAAGHLSAMEKQEFLDAFWHLLHVLDYETDIRDMLVPWRDKLETLLFDWLQGQGQESPTLPPRSCWRTLGTGLTLVTDLRDASRASASQPLARDLCRRLQEMYQLLQSRLQEAQAEERLGLPRTDSLDDSFHLLNNALERALNPSL
;
A
#
# COMPACT_ATOMS: atom_id res chain seq x y z
N MET A 1 3.61 18.84 -25.81
CA MET A 1 2.57 17.85 -26.17
C MET A 1 2.13 17.05 -24.96
N LEU A 2 3.02 16.36 -24.24
CA LEU A 2 2.67 15.59 -23.04
C LEU A 2 1.95 16.41 -21.95
N GLN A 3 2.40 17.63 -21.66
CA GLN A 3 1.69 18.52 -20.72
C GLN A 3 0.23 18.78 -21.11
N MET A 4 -0.08 18.92 -22.41
CA MET A 4 -1.48 19.11 -22.86
C MET A 4 -2.30 17.85 -22.60
N VAL A 5 -1.72 16.66 -22.75
CA VAL A 5 -2.36 15.38 -22.42
C VAL A 5 -2.68 15.33 -20.92
N LEU A 6 -1.77 15.77 -20.05
CA LEU A 6 -1.98 15.83 -18.60
C LEU A 6 -3.04 16.85 -18.19
N GLN A 7 -3.22 17.95 -18.93
CA GLN A 7 -4.33 18.90 -18.68
C GLN A 7 -5.71 18.27 -18.90
N LEU A 8 -5.82 17.24 -19.75
CA LEU A 8 -7.08 16.54 -19.98
C LEU A 8 -7.54 15.72 -18.76
N LEU A 9 -6.68 15.52 -17.76
CA LEU A 9 -7.07 14.90 -16.48
C LEU A 9 -8.10 15.73 -15.70
N GLY A 10 -8.24 17.03 -16.02
CA GLY A 10 -9.31 17.88 -15.46
C GLY A 10 -10.68 17.69 -16.13
N GLY A 11 -10.81 16.77 -17.08
CA GLY A 11 -12.08 16.43 -17.72
C GLY A 11 -13.04 15.69 -16.77
N SER A 12 -14.30 15.56 -17.18
CA SER A 12 -15.34 14.84 -16.42
C SER A 12 -15.73 13.47 -17.02
N ASP A 13 -15.26 13.16 -18.23
CA ASP A 13 -15.58 11.91 -18.92
C ASP A 13 -14.70 10.76 -18.40
N ALA A 14 -15.28 9.90 -17.57
CA ALA A 14 -14.55 8.79 -16.94
C ALA A 14 -13.86 7.83 -17.95
N PRO A 15 -14.48 7.44 -19.09
CA PRO A 15 -13.80 6.65 -20.12
C PRO A 15 -12.54 7.32 -20.65
N THR A 16 -12.59 8.62 -20.94
CA THR A 16 -11.43 9.38 -21.42
C THR A 16 -10.35 9.45 -20.35
N LEU A 17 -10.70 9.81 -19.11
CA LEU A 17 -9.76 9.85 -17.99
C LEU A 17 -9.06 8.51 -17.78
N LEU A 18 -9.80 7.40 -17.88
CA LEU A 18 -9.25 6.06 -17.72
C LEU A 18 -8.21 5.74 -18.80
N GLN A 19 -8.48 6.05 -20.07
CA GLN A 19 -7.51 5.81 -21.14
C GLN A 19 -6.27 6.68 -20.99
N LEU A 20 -6.44 7.94 -20.57
CA LEU A 20 -5.33 8.85 -20.30
C LEU A 20 -4.44 8.31 -19.17
N LEU A 21 -5.03 7.89 -18.05
CA LEU A 21 -4.28 7.34 -16.92
C LEU A 21 -3.60 6.01 -17.25
N ARG A 22 -4.23 5.15 -18.06
CA ARG A 22 -3.60 3.91 -18.55
C ARG A 22 -2.40 4.19 -19.45
N LEU A 23 -2.49 5.21 -20.30
CA LEU A 23 -1.35 5.67 -21.09
C LEU A 23 -0.24 6.21 -20.17
N CYS A 24 -0.58 7.05 -19.18
CA CYS A 24 0.38 7.56 -18.20
C CYS A 24 1.11 6.41 -17.50
N HIS A 25 0.36 5.45 -16.94
CA HIS A 25 0.92 4.30 -16.24
C HIS A 25 1.82 3.46 -17.15
N THR A 26 1.37 3.15 -18.38
CA THR A 26 2.17 2.37 -19.34
C THR A 26 3.50 3.05 -19.67
N CYS A 27 3.48 4.37 -19.82
CA CYS A 27 4.67 5.13 -20.15
C CYS A 27 5.59 5.37 -18.95
N LEU A 28 5.06 5.50 -17.74
CA LEU A 28 5.85 5.54 -16.51
C LEU A 28 6.52 4.19 -16.24
N ALA A 29 5.83 3.08 -16.49
CA ALA A 29 6.39 1.73 -16.33
C ALA A 29 7.48 1.38 -17.39
N ASN A 30 7.61 2.17 -18.46
CA ASN A 30 8.60 1.96 -19.50
C ASN A 30 9.83 2.86 -19.31
N ARG A 31 11.02 2.25 -19.16
CA ARG A 31 12.29 2.95 -18.88
C ARG A 31 12.68 4.00 -19.91
N GLU A 32 12.30 3.84 -21.17
CA GLU A 32 12.65 4.79 -22.25
C GLU A 32 11.78 6.05 -22.19
N SER A 33 10.49 5.88 -21.87
CA SER A 33 9.55 7.01 -21.78
C SER A 33 9.48 7.65 -20.40
N LEU A 34 9.83 6.92 -19.34
CA LEU A 34 9.80 7.37 -17.95
C LEU A 34 10.35 8.81 -17.74
N PRO A 35 11.60 9.14 -18.14
CA PRO A 35 12.15 10.47 -17.87
C PRO A 35 11.37 11.60 -18.54
N LEU A 36 10.80 11.36 -19.73
CA LEU A 36 9.99 12.33 -20.46
C LEU A 36 8.65 12.59 -19.76
N TRP A 37 8.03 11.53 -19.22
CA TRP A 37 6.77 11.62 -18.51
C TRP A 37 6.92 12.26 -17.14
N LEU A 38 7.96 11.90 -16.37
CA LEU A 38 8.26 12.60 -15.11
C LEU A 38 8.51 14.10 -15.33
N ALA A 39 9.29 14.45 -16.36
CA ALA A 39 9.51 15.86 -16.70
C ALA A 39 8.21 16.59 -17.10
N ALA A 40 7.30 15.90 -17.80
CA ALA A 40 5.99 16.45 -18.14
C ALA A 40 5.10 16.67 -16.91
N ILE A 41 5.10 15.72 -15.96
CA ILE A 41 4.36 15.81 -14.71
C ILE A 41 4.89 16.96 -13.85
N ARG A 42 6.22 17.08 -13.70
CA ARG A 42 6.85 18.22 -12.99
C ARG A 42 6.47 19.57 -13.58
N GLY A 43 6.35 19.65 -14.91
CA GLY A 43 5.97 20.89 -15.59
C GLY A 43 4.46 21.12 -15.71
N ALA A 44 3.63 20.22 -15.17
CA ALA A 44 2.18 20.31 -15.21
C ALA A 44 1.62 20.35 -13.79
N ASP A 45 1.61 21.55 -13.18
CA ASP A 45 1.20 21.77 -11.78
C ASP A 45 -0.19 21.21 -11.43
N SER A 46 -1.08 21.08 -12.43
CA SER A 46 -2.43 20.55 -12.25
C SER A 46 -2.54 19.02 -12.30
N CYS A 47 -1.49 18.30 -12.74
CA CYS A 47 -1.54 16.85 -12.93
C CYS A 47 -1.85 16.10 -11.62
N LEU A 48 -1.03 16.28 -10.58
CA LEU A 48 -1.23 15.60 -9.29
C LEU A 48 -2.49 16.09 -8.56
N PRO A 49 -2.85 17.39 -8.57
CA PRO A 49 -4.15 17.85 -8.09
C PRO A 49 -5.34 17.18 -8.81
N HIS A 50 -5.29 16.98 -10.12
CA HIS A 50 -6.37 16.26 -10.83
C HIS A 50 -6.46 14.80 -10.41
N ILE A 51 -5.33 14.10 -10.26
CA ILE A 51 -5.31 12.72 -9.76
C ILE A 51 -5.89 12.65 -8.34
N THR A 52 -5.51 13.60 -7.48
CA THR A 52 -6.03 13.75 -6.11
C THR A 52 -7.55 13.94 -6.13
N PHE A 53 -8.03 14.84 -6.98
CA PHE A 53 -9.46 15.09 -7.15
C PHE A 53 -10.20 13.82 -7.61
N ILE A 54 -9.67 13.07 -8.57
CA ILE A 54 -10.25 11.82 -9.03
C ILE A 54 -10.32 10.79 -7.88
N LEU A 55 -9.26 10.63 -7.09
CA LEU A 55 -9.25 9.72 -5.95
C LEU A 55 -10.31 10.09 -4.90
N GLY A 56 -10.46 11.39 -4.62
CA GLY A 56 -11.42 11.85 -3.61
C GLY A 56 -12.89 11.82 -4.05
N ASN A 57 -13.17 11.80 -5.37
CA ASN A 57 -14.52 12.05 -5.88
C ASN A 57 -15.06 10.96 -6.84
N SER A 58 -14.23 10.03 -7.31
CA SER A 58 -14.66 8.97 -8.22
C SER A 58 -15.18 7.74 -7.47
N ILE A 59 -16.21 7.12 -8.03
CA ILE A 59 -16.70 5.77 -7.64
C ILE A 59 -16.31 4.69 -8.65
N ASN A 60 -15.62 5.07 -9.73
CA ASN A 60 -15.19 4.14 -10.76
C ASN A 60 -13.94 3.38 -10.29
N GLU A 61 -14.13 2.13 -9.90
CA GLU A 61 -13.10 1.26 -9.31
C GLU A 61 -11.83 1.15 -10.17
N GLU A 62 -12.00 0.93 -11.47
CA GLU A 62 -10.87 0.79 -12.40
C GLU A 62 -10.13 2.13 -12.58
N LEU A 63 -10.85 3.26 -12.54
CA LEU A 63 -10.24 4.58 -12.56
C LEU A 63 -9.40 4.82 -11.28
N LEU A 64 -9.96 4.49 -10.11
CA LEU A 64 -9.25 4.62 -8.82
C LEU A 64 -8.01 3.74 -8.78
N LYS A 65 -8.11 2.49 -9.24
CA LYS A 65 -6.98 1.56 -9.35
C LYS A 65 -5.85 2.14 -10.19
N VAL A 66 -6.15 2.63 -11.39
CA VAL A 66 -5.11 3.18 -12.27
C VAL A 66 -4.54 4.48 -11.71
N CYS A 67 -5.32 5.29 -10.99
CA CYS A 67 -4.77 6.43 -10.25
C CYS A 67 -3.72 5.98 -9.22
N PHE A 68 -4.01 4.95 -8.43
CA PHE A 68 -3.03 4.40 -7.49
C PHE A 68 -1.76 3.93 -8.21
N GLN A 69 -1.89 3.18 -9.30
CA GLN A 69 -0.75 2.70 -10.09
C GLN A 69 0.09 3.83 -10.69
N VAL A 70 -0.53 4.90 -11.18
CA VAL A 70 0.19 6.09 -11.67
C VAL A 70 0.95 6.77 -10.54
N LEU A 71 0.30 6.98 -9.39
CA LEU A 71 0.95 7.60 -8.24
C LEU A 71 2.13 6.76 -7.76
N ASP A 72 1.94 5.45 -7.63
CA ASP A 72 2.95 4.48 -7.21
C ASP A 72 4.23 4.63 -8.05
N CYS A 73 4.10 4.59 -9.39
CA CYS A 73 5.24 4.81 -10.29
C CYS A 73 5.87 6.20 -10.16
N VAL A 74 5.08 7.25 -9.90
CA VAL A 74 5.59 8.62 -9.79
C VAL A 74 6.38 8.80 -8.49
N VAL A 75 5.85 8.33 -7.36
CA VAL A 75 6.50 8.51 -6.06
C VAL A 75 7.74 7.64 -5.91
N ASP A 76 7.75 6.46 -6.53
CA ASP A 76 8.91 5.56 -6.53
C ASP A 76 10.12 6.14 -7.28
N GLU A 77 9.86 6.81 -8.40
CA GLU A 77 10.92 7.29 -9.30
C GLU A 77 11.31 8.76 -9.02
N ASP A 78 10.47 9.51 -8.30
CA ASP A 78 10.71 10.93 -8.04
C ASP A 78 10.31 11.37 -6.62
N PRO A 79 11.26 11.36 -5.68
CA PRO A 79 11.07 11.85 -4.30
C PRO A 79 10.60 13.30 -4.22
N SER A 80 10.96 14.14 -5.21
CA SER A 80 10.56 15.54 -5.22
C SER A 80 9.07 15.71 -5.54
N LEU A 81 8.52 14.87 -6.43
CA LEU A 81 7.09 14.83 -6.72
C LEU A 81 6.31 14.21 -5.56
N CYS A 82 6.87 13.20 -4.89
CA CYS A 82 6.32 12.64 -3.66
C CYS A 82 6.14 13.75 -2.59
N SER A 83 7.20 14.48 -2.28
CA SER A 83 7.16 15.60 -1.33
C SER A 83 6.18 16.72 -1.75
N TYR A 84 6.02 16.94 -3.05
CA TYR A 84 5.15 17.99 -3.58
C TYR A 84 3.65 17.63 -3.47
N CYS A 85 3.26 16.38 -3.70
CA CYS A 85 1.85 16.00 -3.68
C CYS A 85 1.29 15.75 -2.28
N VAL A 86 2.14 15.40 -1.32
CA VAL A 86 1.71 15.03 0.03
C VAL A 86 1.21 16.23 0.80
N ASN A 87 -0.08 16.21 1.12
CA ASN A 87 -0.76 17.12 2.03
C ASN A 87 -2.04 16.44 2.57
N GLU A 88 -2.74 17.11 3.48
CA GLU A 88 -3.96 16.56 4.11
C GLU A 88 -5.06 16.21 3.09
N GLU A 89 -5.24 17.01 2.05
CA GLU A 89 -6.23 16.77 0.99
C GLU A 89 -5.87 15.49 0.20
N PHE A 90 -4.60 15.35 -0.16
CA PHE A 90 -4.08 14.16 -0.84
C PHE A 90 -4.27 12.88 -0.02
N VAL A 91 -3.85 12.91 1.25
CA VAL A 91 -4.02 11.76 2.16
C VAL A 91 -5.51 11.44 2.29
N THR A 92 -6.37 12.43 2.48
CA THR A 92 -7.82 12.24 2.57
C THR A 92 -8.39 11.58 1.31
N ALA A 93 -7.97 12.02 0.13
CA ALA A 93 -8.41 11.46 -1.15
C ALA A 93 -7.93 10.00 -1.33
N VAL A 94 -6.69 9.70 -0.97
CA VAL A 94 -6.12 8.35 -0.98
C VAL A 94 -6.93 7.41 -0.08
N PHE A 95 -7.28 7.84 1.13
CA PHE A 95 -8.10 7.04 2.05
C PHE A 95 -9.56 6.91 1.61
N ALA A 96 -10.13 7.94 0.98
CA ALA A 96 -11.48 7.86 0.41
C ALA A 96 -11.53 6.79 -0.70
N ALA A 97 -10.58 6.82 -1.63
CA ALA A 97 -10.47 5.83 -2.70
C ALA A 97 -10.25 4.41 -2.16
N ALA A 98 -9.30 4.22 -1.25
CA ALA A 98 -9.03 2.91 -0.64
C ALA A 98 -10.26 2.39 0.13
N GLY A 99 -10.94 3.27 0.87
CA GLY A 99 -12.17 2.96 1.58
C GLY A 99 -13.29 2.50 0.66
N HIS A 100 -13.46 3.14 -0.49
CA HIS A 100 -14.43 2.76 -1.52
C HIS A 100 -14.09 1.41 -2.15
N LEU A 101 -12.84 1.19 -2.54
CA LEU A 101 -12.38 -0.09 -3.11
C LEU A 101 -12.57 -1.26 -2.14
N SER A 102 -12.25 -1.05 -0.86
CA SER A 102 -12.46 -2.06 0.19
C SER A 102 -13.94 -2.43 0.32
N ALA A 103 -14.83 -1.43 0.33
CA ALA A 103 -16.27 -1.64 0.44
C ALA A 103 -16.89 -2.37 -0.76
N MET A 104 -16.25 -2.29 -1.94
CA MET A 104 -16.67 -3.01 -3.15
C MET A 104 -15.98 -4.38 -3.31
N GLU A 105 -15.34 -4.89 -2.25
CA GLU A 105 -14.61 -6.16 -2.25
C GLU A 105 -13.49 -6.21 -3.32
N LYS A 106 -12.91 -5.05 -3.66
CA LYS A 106 -11.77 -4.91 -4.60
C LYS A 106 -10.44 -4.88 -3.88
N GLN A 107 -10.25 -5.86 -2.99
CA GLN A 107 -9.07 -5.92 -2.12
C GLN A 107 -7.78 -6.11 -2.94
N GLU A 108 -7.86 -6.71 -4.12
CA GLU A 108 -6.71 -6.83 -5.02
C GLU A 108 -6.16 -5.47 -5.50
N PHE A 109 -6.91 -4.37 -5.33
CA PHE A 109 -6.45 -3.03 -5.68
C PHE A 109 -5.78 -2.30 -4.51
N LEU A 110 -5.81 -2.87 -3.29
CA LEU A 110 -5.19 -2.25 -2.12
C LEU A 110 -3.67 -2.48 -2.04
N ASP A 111 -3.09 -3.37 -2.86
CA ASP A 111 -1.64 -3.58 -2.91
C ASP A 111 -0.89 -2.27 -3.22
N ALA A 112 -1.35 -1.54 -4.25
CA ALA A 112 -0.77 -0.26 -4.65
C ALA A 112 -1.02 0.84 -3.59
N PHE A 113 -2.14 0.77 -2.86
CA PHE A 113 -2.40 1.68 -1.75
C PHE A 113 -1.40 1.49 -0.60
N TRP A 114 -1.14 0.23 -0.20
CA TRP A 114 -0.20 -0.07 0.88
C TRP A 114 1.24 0.24 0.50
N HIS A 115 1.61 -0.02 -0.77
CA HIS A 115 2.92 0.35 -1.28
C HIS A 115 3.09 1.87 -1.30
N LEU A 116 2.12 2.60 -1.86
CA LEU A 116 2.10 4.06 -1.84
C LEU A 116 2.27 4.60 -0.42
N LEU A 117 1.48 4.15 0.56
CA LEU A 117 1.62 4.62 1.94
C LEU A 117 3.01 4.38 2.53
N HIS A 118 3.64 3.25 2.22
CA HIS A 118 5.00 2.97 2.66
C HIS A 118 6.00 3.97 2.08
N VAL A 119 5.91 4.24 0.77
CA VAL A 119 6.79 5.20 0.08
C VAL A 119 6.59 6.60 0.65
N LEU A 120 5.34 7.00 0.90
CA LEU A 120 5.04 8.30 1.49
C LEU A 120 5.59 8.44 2.92
N ASP A 121 5.43 7.42 3.78
CA ASP A 121 6.01 7.41 5.14
C ASP A 121 7.54 7.50 5.09
N TYR A 122 8.16 6.76 4.18
CA TYR A 122 9.60 6.73 4.02
C TYR A 122 10.18 8.06 3.52
N GLU A 123 9.58 8.66 2.48
CA GLU A 123 10.11 9.87 1.83
C GLU A 123 9.73 11.17 2.55
N THR A 124 8.56 11.22 3.19
CA THR A 124 7.97 12.49 3.68
C THR A 124 7.56 12.49 5.15
N ASP A 125 7.70 11.37 5.86
CA ASP A 125 7.30 11.22 7.27
C ASP A 125 5.85 11.68 7.53
N ILE A 126 4.89 11.02 6.86
CA ILE A 126 3.46 11.36 6.93
C ILE A 126 2.78 10.93 8.23
N ARG A 127 3.51 10.47 9.25
CA ARG A 127 2.95 9.82 10.46
C ARG A 127 1.89 10.67 11.14
N ASP A 128 2.17 11.96 11.33
CA ASP A 128 1.23 12.89 11.95
C ASP A 128 -0.06 13.05 11.13
N MET A 129 0.03 13.02 9.80
CA MET A 129 -1.12 13.07 8.90
C MET A 129 -1.94 11.78 8.90
N LEU A 130 -1.33 10.65 9.27
CA LEU A 130 -1.97 9.34 9.34
C LEU A 130 -2.67 9.07 10.68
N VAL A 131 -2.36 9.80 11.75
CA VAL A 131 -3.00 9.64 13.06
C VAL A 131 -4.53 9.66 12.99
N PRO A 132 -5.20 10.58 12.25
CA PRO A 132 -6.66 10.58 12.13
C PRO A 132 -7.23 9.33 11.43
N TRP A 133 -6.41 8.62 10.66
CA TRP A 133 -6.81 7.49 9.83
C TRP A 133 -6.51 6.12 10.46
N ARG A 134 -5.98 6.08 11.70
CA ARG A 134 -5.58 4.85 12.41
C ARG A 134 -6.61 3.72 12.34
N ASP A 135 -7.87 4.00 12.69
CA ASP A 135 -8.92 2.98 12.76
C ASP A 135 -9.31 2.50 11.34
N LYS A 136 -9.24 3.41 10.37
CA LYS A 136 -9.46 3.07 8.96
C LYS A 136 -8.32 2.23 8.40
N LEU A 137 -7.06 2.50 8.77
CA LEU A 137 -5.92 1.68 8.40
C LEU A 137 -6.04 0.25 8.92
N GLU A 138 -6.43 0.07 10.18
CA GLU A 138 -6.69 -1.27 10.73
C GLU A 138 -7.79 -2.00 9.96
N THR A 139 -8.88 -1.29 9.63
CA THR A 139 -10.00 -1.84 8.85
C THR A 139 -9.55 -2.25 7.45
N LEU A 140 -8.83 -1.37 6.73
CA LEU A 140 -8.32 -1.64 5.40
C LEU A 140 -7.31 -2.80 5.40
N LEU A 141 -6.49 -2.92 6.45
CA LEU A 141 -5.51 -3.99 6.56
C LEU A 141 -6.22 -5.34 6.75
N PHE A 142 -7.24 -5.35 7.61
CA PHE A 142 -8.07 -6.53 7.81
C PHE A 142 -8.80 -6.93 6.52
N ASP A 143 -9.47 -5.99 5.86
CA ASP A 143 -10.20 -6.24 4.62
C ASP A 143 -9.27 -6.77 3.52
N TRP A 144 -8.10 -6.15 3.37
CA TRP A 144 -7.08 -6.61 2.42
C TRP A 144 -6.64 -8.05 2.71
N LEU A 145 -6.37 -8.38 3.98
CA LEU A 145 -6.01 -9.74 4.39
C LEU A 145 -7.12 -10.78 4.16
N GLN A 146 -8.39 -10.38 4.23
CA GLN A 146 -9.52 -11.25 3.88
C GLN A 146 -9.56 -11.50 2.36
N GLY A 147 -9.31 -10.45 1.57
CA GLY A 147 -9.31 -10.53 0.11
C GLY A 147 -8.19 -11.35 -0.52
N GLN A 148 -7.07 -11.51 0.19
CA GLN A 148 -6.00 -12.41 -0.23
C GLN A 148 -6.38 -13.90 -0.13
N GLY A 149 -7.58 -14.21 0.42
CA GLY A 149 -8.36 -15.44 0.21
C GLY A 149 -7.62 -16.77 0.28
N GLN A 150 -7.88 -17.54 1.35
CA GLN A 150 -8.36 -18.93 1.24
C GLN A 150 -9.28 -19.25 2.42
N GLU A 151 -10.26 -20.13 2.21
CA GLU A 151 -11.16 -20.72 3.22
C GLU A 151 -10.41 -21.47 4.35
N SER A 152 -9.09 -21.62 4.21
CA SER A 152 -8.17 -22.23 5.18
C SER A 152 -7.08 -21.22 5.58
N PRO A 153 -6.49 -21.35 6.78
CA PRO A 153 -5.38 -20.51 7.22
C PRO A 153 -4.17 -20.81 6.33
N THR A 154 -4.00 -20.03 5.27
CA THR A 154 -2.84 -20.05 4.40
C THR A 154 -2.18 -18.67 4.43
N LEU A 155 -0.87 -18.65 4.23
CA LEU A 155 -0.13 -17.40 4.09
C LEU A 155 -0.51 -16.75 2.76
N PRO A 156 -0.59 -15.40 2.71
CA PRO A 156 -0.78 -14.70 1.45
C PRO A 156 0.37 -15.02 0.49
N PRO A 157 0.18 -14.79 -0.83
CA PRO A 157 1.24 -14.97 -1.81
C PRO A 157 2.53 -14.24 -1.39
N ARG A 158 3.70 -14.84 -1.67
CA ARG A 158 5.00 -14.26 -1.30
C ARG A 158 5.21 -12.84 -1.83
N SER A 159 4.62 -12.51 -2.98
CA SER A 159 4.65 -11.17 -3.56
C SER A 159 4.10 -10.09 -2.63
N CYS A 160 3.16 -10.44 -1.73
CA CYS A 160 2.50 -9.50 -0.83
C CYS A 160 3.23 -9.34 0.52
N TRP A 161 4.22 -10.17 0.83
CA TRP A 161 4.81 -10.22 2.17
C TRP A 161 5.52 -8.93 2.57
N ARG A 162 6.20 -8.30 1.60
CA ARG A 162 6.88 -7.02 1.83
C ARG A 162 5.88 -5.93 2.17
N THR A 163 4.87 -5.75 1.31
CA THR A 163 3.77 -4.80 1.48
C THR A 163 3.00 -5.02 2.77
N LEU A 164 2.77 -6.29 3.15
CA LEU A 164 2.11 -6.63 4.40
C LEU A 164 2.96 -6.27 5.61
N GLY A 165 4.25 -6.61 5.61
CA GLY A 165 5.11 -6.28 6.73
C GLY A 165 5.30 -4.77 6.91
N THR A 166 5.39 -3.99 5.81
CA THR A 166 5.47 -2.52 5.89
C THR A 166 4.15 -1.92 6.37
N GLY A 167 3.01 -2.34 5.81
CA GLY A 167 1.68 -1.89 6.24
C GLY A 167 1.39 -2.21 7.71
N LEU A 168 1.76 -3.42 8.16
CA LEU A 168 1.61 -3.82 9.55
C LEU A 168 2.51 -3.00 10.48
N THR A 169 3.76 -2.76 10.09
CA THR A 169 4.68 -1.92 10.87
C THR A 169 4.11 -0.51 11.04
N LEU A 170 3.60 0.10 9.96
CA LEU A 170 2.98 1.42 10.00
C LEU A 170 1.78 1.48 10.95
N VAL A 171 0.88 0.49 10.86
CA VAL A 171 -0.28 0.38 11.75
C VAL A 171 0.15 0.25 13.21
N THR A 172 1.15 -0.58 13.49
CA THR A 172 1.66 -0.76 14.86
C THR A 172 2.33 0.50 15.40
N ASP A 173 3.13 1.20 14.60
CA ASP A 173 3.82 2.42 14.99
C ASP A 173 2.84 3.55 15.32
N LEU A 174 1.82 3.75 14.49
CA LEU A 174 0.78 4.76 14.72
C LEU A 174 -0.03 4.48 15.99
N ARG A 175 -0.23 3.21 16.33
CA ARG A 175 -0.86 2.80 17.59
C ARG A 175 0.03 3.12 18.79
N ASP A 176 1.30 2.73 18.72
CA ASP A 176 2.26 2.90 19.83
C ASP A 176 2.57 4.39 20.11
N ALA A 177 2.49 5.25 19.09
CA ALA A 177 2.66 6.70 19.21
C ALA A 177 1.54 7.39 20.01
N SER A 178 0.36 6.77 20.16
CA SER A 178 -0.81 7.34 20.85
C SER A 178 -0.73 7.25 22.39
N ARG A 179 0.37 7.74 22.97
CA ARG A 179 0.80 7.64 24.39
C ARG A 179 -0.18 8.13 25.48
N ALA A 180 -1.44 8.47 25.17
CA ALA A 180 -2.37 9.08 26.12
C ALA A 180 -3.66 8.30 26.39
N SER A 181 -3.96 7.22 25.69
CA SER A 181 -5.16 6.41 25.95
C SER A 181 -4.79 4.95 25.83
N ALA A 182 -5.21 4.12 26.78
CA ALA A 182 -4.95 2.67 26.80
C ALA A 182 -4.97 2.12 25.37
N SER A 183 -3.82 1.64 24.88
CA SER A 183 -3.66 1.08 23.55
C SER A 183 -4.78 0.06 23.33
N GLN A 184 -5.77 0.42 22.53
CA GLN A 184 -6.83 -0.52 22.19
C GLN A 184 -6.15 -1.70 21.48
N PRO A 185 -6.41 -2.95 21.90
CA PRO A 185 -5.90 -4.09 21.17
C PRO A 185 -6.42 -3.98 19.73
N LEU A 186 -5.60 -4.41 18.75
CA LEU A 186 -6.06 -4.59 17.38
C LEU A 186 -7.42 -5.29 17.41
N ALA A 187 -8.30 -4.95 16.47
CA ALA A 187 -9.59 -5.61 16.34
C ALA A 187 -9.40 -7.14 16.49
N ARG A 188 -10.20 -7.78 17.35
CA ARG A 188 -9.96 -9.19 17.75
C ARG A 188 -9.80 -10.12 16.55
N ASP A 189 -10.54 -9.85 15.49
CA ASP A 189 -10.48 -10.61 14.24
C ASP A 189 -9.15 -10.40 13.49
N LEU A 190 -8.63 -9.17 13.45
CA LEU A 190 -7.31 -8.88 12.90
C LEU A 190 -6.22 -9.55 13.73
N CYS A 191 -6.25 -9.43 15.07
CA CYS A 191 -5.33 -10.13 15.97
C CYS A 191 -5.33 -11.64 15.72
N ARG A 192 -6.51 -12.27 15.65
CA ARG A 192 -6.66 -13.70 15.38
C ARG A 192 -6.03 -14.08 14.04
N ARG A 193 -6.30 -13.31 12.99
CA ARG A 193 -5.74 -13.56 11.65
C ARG A 193 -4.22 -13.44 11.63
N LEU A 194 -3.66 -12.40 12.25
CA LEU A 194 -2.22 -12.20 12.35
C LEU A 194 -1.56 -13.32 13.17
N GLN A 195 -2.22 -13.82 14.21
CA GLN A 195 -1.71 -14.93 15.03
C GLN A 195 -1.66 -16.25 14.25
N GLU A 196 -2.69 -16.56 13.47
CA GLU A 196 -2.71 -17.71 12.55
C GLU A 196 -1.53 -17.64 11.56
N MET A 197 -1.32 -16.47 10.96
CA MET A 197 -0.21 -16.24 10.03
C MET A 197 1.16 -16.38 10.70
N TYR A 198 1.33 -15.83 11.90
CA TYR A 198 2.56 -15.94 12.66
C TYR A 198 2.90 -17.40 12.99
N GLN A 199 1.92 -18.19 13.41
CA GLN A 199 2.10 -19.63 13.67
C GLN A 199 2.56 -20.40 12.41
N LEU A 200 1.97 -20.10 11.25
CA LEU A 200 2.36 -20.70 9.98
C LEU A 200 3.79 -20.33 9.59
N LEU A 201 4.18 -19.06 9.70
CA LEU A 201 5.55 -18.61 9.43
C LEU A 201 6.57 -19.25 10.37
N GLN A 202 6.23 -19.41 11.64
CA GLN A 202 7.09 -20.08 12.62
C GLN A 202 7.26 -21.57 12.32
N SER A 203 6.20 -22.26 11.87
CA SER A 203 6.30 -23.65 11.38
C SER A 203 7.27 -23.75 10.20
N ARG A 204 7.16 -22.83 9.23
CA ARG A 204 8.07 -22.77 8.06
C ARG A 204 9.51 -22.50 8.45
N LEU A 205 9.73 -21.61 9.43
CA LEU A 205 11.07 -21.34 9.95
C LEU A 205 11.69 -22.59 10.59
N GLN A 206 10.92 -23.33 11.38
CA GLN A 206 11.37 -24.57 12.01
C GLN A 206 11.69 -25.66 10.97
N GLU A 207 10.85 -25.80 9.95
CA GLU A 207 11.08 -26.71 8.81
C GLU A 207 12.40 -26.38 8.10
N ALA A 208 12.61 -25.11 7.72
CA ALA A 208 13.82 -24.67 7.04
C ALA A 208 15.09 -24.86 7.90
N GLN A 209 15.01 -24.62 9.21
CA GLN A 209 16.10 -24.88 10.15
C GLN A 209 16.39 -26.38 10.30
N ALA A 210 15.36 -27.23 10.26
CA ALA A 210 15.53 -28.67 10.30
C ALA A 210 16.19 -29.21 9.02
N GLU A 211 15.77 -28.72 7.85
CA GLU A 211 16.39 -29.06 6.56
C GLU A 211 17.87 -28.70 6.51
N GLU A 212 18.23 -27.50 7.00
CA GLU A 212 19.62 -27.06 7.09
C GLU A 212 20.46 -27.95 8.03
N ARG A 213 19.92 -28.32 9.19
CA ARG A 213 20.60 -29.24 10.14
C ARG A 213 20.81 -30.63 9.54
N LEU A 214 19.89 -31.08 8.69
CA LEU A 214 19.92 -32.38 8.03
C LEU A 214 20.71 -32.38 6.71
N GLY A 215 21.23 -31.22 6.28
CA GLY A 215 21.92 -31.08 4.99
C GLY A 215 21.01 -31.29 3.77
N LEU A 216 19.69 -31.13 3.96
CA LEU A 216 18.70 -31.24 2.89
C LEU A 216 18.62 -29.94 2.10
N PRO A 217 18.30 -30.00 0.79
CA PRO A 217 18.03 -28.80 0.01
C PRO A 217 16.83 -28.07 0.60
N ARG A 218 16.98 -26.76 0.85
CA ARG A 218 15.90 -25.94 1.40
C ARG A 218 14.71 -25.91 0.45
N THR A 219 13.53 -26.24 0.97
CA THR A 219 12.28 -26.14 0.21
C THR A 219 11.83 -24.69 0.04
N ASP A 220 12.19 -23.82 0.99
CA ASP A 220 11.77 -22.43 1.02
C ASP A 220 12.91 -21.43 1.27
N SER A 221 12.81 -20.28 0.58
CA SER A 221 13.71 -19.14 0.70
C SER A 221 13.33 -18.28 1.93
N LEU A 222 14.21 -18.20 2.92
CA LEU A 222 14.14 -17.22 4.01
C LEU A 222 14.81 -15.92 3.54
N ASP A 223 14.10 -15.16 2.71
CA ASP A 223 14.57 -13.88 2.17
C ASP A 223 14.23 -12.69 3.08
N ASP A 224 14.61 -11.49 2.65
CA ASP A 224 14.33 -10.26 3.38
C ASP A 224 12.83 -10.03 3.62
N SER A 225 11.98 -10.46 2.68
CA SER A 225 10.53 -10.32 2.81
C SER A 225 9.96 -11.23 3.90
N PHE A 226 10.51 -12.44 4.05
CA PHE A 226 10.19 -13.33 5.17
C PHE A 226 10.54 -12.65 6.50
N HIS A 227 11.77 -12.17 6.64
CA HIS A 227 12.25 -11.57 7.88
C HIS A 227 11.47 -10.30 8.25
N LEU A 228 11.20 -9.44 7.26
CA LEU A 228 10.42 -8.22 7.45
C LEU A 228 9.01 -8.52 7.94
N LEU A 229 8.30 -9.46 7.30
CA LEU A 229 6.96 -9.85 7.72
C LEU A 229 6.96 -10.51 9.11
N ASN A 230 7.92 -11.40 9.38
CA ASN A 230 8.03 -12.08 10.66
C ASN A 230 8.24 -11.09 11.82
N ASN A 231 9.15 -10.12 11.65
CA ASN A 231 9.43 -9.11 12.66
C ASN A 231 8.21 -8.19 12.88
N ALA A 232 7.52 -7.81 11.80
CA ALA A 232 6.30 -6.99 11.90
C ALA A 232 5.19 -7.71 12.66
N LEU A 233 4.99 -9.01 12.41
CA LEU A 233 4.01 -9.85 13.11
C LEU A 233 4.35 -10.02 14.59
N GLU A 234 5.62 -10.29 14.90
CA GLU A 234 6.08 -10.42 16.28
C GLU A 234 5.82 -9.14 17.07
N ARG A 235 6.15 -7.98 16.50
CA ARG A 235 5.90 -6.67 17.11
C ARG A 235 4.41 -6.37 17.26
N ALA A 236 3.61 -6.68 16.24
CA ALA A 236 2.16 -6.42 16.27
C ALA A 236 1.45 -7.22 17.37
N LEU A 237 1.85 -8.47 17.57
CA LEU A 237 1.25 -9.41 18.52
C LEU A 237 1.82 -9.26 19.94
N ASN A 238 3.07 -8.81 20.09
CA ASN A 238 3.74 -8.61 21.37
C ASN A 238 4.17 -7.14 21.57
N PRO A 239 3.25 -6.23 21.92
CA PRO A 239 3.53 -4.79 22.07
C PRO A 239 4.36 -4.41 23.32
N SER A 240 5.22 -5.31 23.82
CA SER A 240 5.91 -5.19 25.12
C SER A 240 7.42 -5.44 25.07
N LEU A 241 8.02 -5.45 23.87
CA LEU A 241 9.47 -5.50 23.65
C LEU A 241 9.96 -4.18 23.04
#